data_AF-A0A2W5Z7Y3-F1
#
_entry.id   AF-A0A2W5Z7Y3-F1
#
_cell.length_a   1.000
_cell.length_b   1.000
_cell.length_c   1.000
_cell.angle_alpha   90.00
_cell.angle_beta   90.00
_cell.angle_gamma   90.00
#
_symmetry.space_group_name_H-M   'P 1'
#
loop_
_entity.id
_entity.type
_entity.pdbx_description
1 polymer ?
#
loop_
_entity_poly.entity_id
_entity_poly.type
_entity_poly.pdbx_seq_one_letter_code
_entity_poly.pdbx_strand_id
1 'polypeptide(L)'
;MTTKNLPRLPHTACGFIALGLFLFAPSVSHAVPISIDLGAAPNITSQVQTTFSDLNGTLLQGQSLSLDFLFSNGKFARLFSVTNPSFAVLITLNTTGSGVVGFLDGTGYLLDQSGSALGSPELLGSASGSDGTMSVGLFPLLSGEFTTPLDFFGVHTDLMLPNSGSISITGGEFQLVSVGANRQDVFGIGPGVPADIVPDSGSTLLLAGLTAGVLLMVRRQLFQAGCALQKIAC
;
A
#
# COMPACT_ATOMS: atom_id res chain seq x y z
N MET A 1 -95.95 -1.41 -35.08
CA MET A 1 -95.30 -0.67 -36.19
C MET A 1 -94.05 -0.02 -35.62
N THR A 2 -92.88 -0.64 -35.72
CA THR A 2 -91.80 -0.30 -36.70
C THR A 2 -91.54 1.21 -36.72
N THR A 3 -90.38 1.74 -36.31
CA THR A 3 -89.06 1.48 -36.92
C THR A 3 -87.86 1.77 -36.00
N LYS A 4 -86.82 0.94 -36.21
CA LYS A 4 -85.40 1.07 -35.85
C LYS A 4 -84.82 2.48 -35.97
N ASN A 5 -83.91 2.83 -35.04
CA ASN A 5 -82.69 3.61 -35.30
C ASN A 5 -81.60 3.29 -34.25
N LEU A 6 -80.46 2.81 -34.73
CA LEU A 6 -79.12 2.82 -34.10
C LEU A 6 -78.17 3.39 -35.20
N PRO A 7 -76.91 3.80 -34.94
CA PRO A 7 -76.14 3.87 -33.68
C PRO A 7 -75.32 5.19 -33.55
N ARG A 8 -74.52 5.33 -32.48
CA ARG A 8 -73.09 5.79 -32.52
C ARG A 8 -72.45 5.71 -31.13
N LEU A 9 -71.54 4.76 -30.97
CA LEU A 9 -70.60 4.68 -29.84
C LEU A 9 -69.38 5.59 -30.13
N PRO A 10 -68.90 6.39 -29.17
CA PRO A 10 -67.60 7.04 -29.29
C PRO A 10 -66.47 6.12 -28.82
N HIS A 11 -65.41 6.11 -29.63
CA HIS A 11 -64.08 5.58 -29.32
C HIS A 11 -63.43 6.34 -28.17
N THR A 12 -62.69 5.60 -27.31
CA THR A 12 -61.54 5.96 -26.43
C THR A 12 -61.67 5.14 -25.13
N ALA A 13 -60.67 4.51 -24.52
CA ALA A 13 -59.25 4.39 -24.72
C ALA A 13 -58.81 3.03 -24.13
N CYS A 14 -57.98 2.28 -24.87
CA CYS A 14 -57.36 1.04 -24.41
C CYS A 14 -56.10 1.42 -23.61
N GLY A 15 -56.20 1.46 -22.28
CA GLY A 15 -55.08 1.73 -21.40
C GLY A 15 -54.19 0.50 -21.25
N PHE A 16 -53.03 0.49 -21.91
CA PHE A 16 -51.96 -0.45 -21.63
C PHE A 16 -51.23 0.00 -20.36
N ILE A 17 -51.32 -0.77 -19.28
CA ILE A 17 -50.47 -0.61 -18.10
C ILE A 17 -49.11 -1.21 -18.46
N ALA A 18 -48.18 -0.36 -18.89
CA ALA A 18 -46.78 -0.75 -19.02
C ALA A 18 -46.16 -0.78 -17.62
N LEU A 19 -46.07 -1.98 -17.04
CA LEU A 19 -45.33 -2.25 -15.82
C LEU A 19 -43.83 -2.13 -16.15
N GLY A 20 -43.26 -0.94 -15.96
CA GLY A 20 -41.84 -0.69 -16.18
C GLY A 20 -41.00 -1.47 -15.18
N LEU A 21 -40.33 -2.52 -15.68
CA LEU A 21 -39.29 -3.24 -14.96
C LEU A 21 -38.09 -2.30 -14.79
N PHE A 22 -37.97 -1.65 -13.63
CA PHE A 22 -36.77 -0.88 -13.28
C PHE A 22 -35.60 -1.85 -13.10
N LEU A 23 -34.76 -1.97 -14.12
CA LEU A 23 -33.46 -2.59 -14.01
C LEU A 23 -32.60 -1.72 -13.08
N PHE A 24 -32.47 -2.13 -11.83
CA PHE A 24 -31.41 -1.63 -10.95
C PHE A 24 -30.08 -2.15 -11.50
N ALA A 25 -29.43 -1.36 -12.35
CA ALA A 25 -28.01 -1.55 -12.62
C ALA A 25 -27.26 -1.20 -11.33
N PRO A 26 -26.49 -2.12 -10.73
CA PRO A 26 -25.59 -1.74 -9.65
C PRO A 26 -24.58 -0.76 -10.23
N SER A 27 -24.59 0.48 -9.74
CA SER A 27 -23.50 1.41 -9.95
C SER A 27 -22.26 0.81 -9.29
N VAL A 28 -21.32 0.32 -10.10
CA VAL A 28 -19.99 -0.04 -9.63
C VAL A 28 -19.34 1.25 -9.15
N SER A 29 -19.30 1.46 -7.84
CA SER A 29 -18.54 2.55 -7.25
C SER A 29 -17.08 2.19 -7.40
N HIS A 30 -16.41 2.78 -8.38
CA HIS A 30 -14.96 2.65 -8.52
C HIS A 30 -14.27 3.51 -7.47
N ALA A 31 -13.24 2.97 -6.84
CA ALA A 31 -12.37 3.73 -5.95
C ALA A 31 -11.71 4.89 -6.73
N VAL A 32 -11.47 6.00 -6.04
CA VAL A 32 -10.79 7.17 -6.60
C VAL A 32 -9.29 6.89 -6.60
N PRO A 33 -8.63 6.85 -7.77
CA PRO A 33 -7.19 6.63 -7.82
C PRO A 33 -6.42 7.89 -7.40
N ILE A 34 -5.44 7.72 -6.52
CA ILE A 34 -4.50 8.74 -6.06
C ILE A 34 -3.09 8.28 -6.43
N SER A 35 -2.40 9.04 -7.26
CA SER A 35 -1.05 8.71 -7.72
C SER A 35 -0.02 9.08 -6.66
N ILE A 36 0.72 8.09 -6.17
CA ILE A 36 1.76 8.26 -5.15
C ILE A 36 3.13 8.14 -5.80
N ASP A 37 3.97 9.16 -5.64
CA ASP A 37 5.38 9.09 -6.02
C ASP A 37 6.24 8.70 -4.82
N LEU A 38 6.84 7.50 -4.89
CA LEU A 38 7.72 6.96 -3.85
C LEU A 38 9.14 7.54 -3.89
N GLY A 39 9.44 8.48 -4.80
CA GLY A 39 10.78 9.04 -4.97
C GLY A 39 11.72 8.12 -5.76
N ALA A 40 13.03 8.28 -5.62
CA ALA A 40 14.00 7.55 -6.45
C ALA A 40 14.00 6.03 -6.17
N ALA A 41 14.23 5.24 -7.23
CA ALA A 41 14.45 3.79 -7.18
C ALA A 41 15.74 3.43 -7.94
N PRO A 42 16.50 2.39 -7.50
CA PRO A 42 16.29 1.59 -6.30
C PRO A 42 16.66 2.35 -5.03
N ASN A 43 15.91 2.13 -3.94
CA ASN A 43 16.21 2.73 -2.64
C ASN A 43 15.89 1.74 -1.50
N ILE A 44 16.75 1.64 -0.49
CA ILE A 44 16.47 0.91 0.75
C ILE A 44 16.35 1.96 1.85
N THR A 45 15.20 2.01 2.51
CA THR A 45 14.86 3.08 3.45
C THR A 45 14.02 2.54 4.60
N SER A 46 13.89 3.31 5.67
CA SER A 46 12.96 3.07 6.76
C SER A 46 11.70 3.93 6.66
N GLN A 47 11.69 4.93 5.76
CA GLN A 47 10.56 5.83 5.58
C GLN A 47 10.49 6.38 4.15
N VAL A 48 9.27 6.56 3.66
CA VAL A 48 8.91 7.37 2.51
C VAL A 48 7.72 8.23 2.90
N GLN A 49 7.71 9.49 2.49
CA GLN A 49 6.61 10.43 2.73
C GLN A 49 6.41 11.26 1.47
N THR A 50 5.16 11.42 1.06
CA THR A 50 4.77 12.26 -0.07
C THR A 50 3.40 12.88 0.17
N THR A 51 3.13 14.00 -0.47
CA THR A 51 1.86 14.71 -0.32
C THR A 51 0.95 14.47 -1.53
N PHE A 52 -0.35 14.55 -1.30
CA PHE A 52 -1.38 14.48 -2.34
C PHE A 52 -2.44 15.56 -2.09
N SER A 53 -3.21 15.89 -3.13
CA SER A 53 -4.20 16.99 -3.09
C SER A 53 -5.53 16.64 -3.72
N ASP A 54 -5.69 15.38 -4.14
CA ASP A 54 -6.85 14.85 -4.86
C ASP A 54 -8.16 14.98 -4.07
N LEU A 55 -8.06 15.08 -2.74
CA LEU A 55 -9.21 15.25 -1.84
C LEU A 55 -9.49 16.71 -1.46
N ASN A 56 -8.75 17.68 -1.99
CA ASN A 56 -8.88 19.08 -1.61
C ASN A 56 -10.30 19.60 -1.86
N GLY A 57 -10.88 20.25 -0.84
CA GLY A 57 -12.23 20.77 -0.87
C GLY A 57 -13.31 19.76 -0.48
N THR A 58 -12.97 18.49 -0.24
CA THR A 58 -13.92 17.49 0.25
C THR A 58 -14.39 17.86 1.65
N LEU A 59 -15.70 18.07 1.83
CA LEU A 59 -16.31 18.39 3.12
C LEU A 59 -16.40 17.16 4.03
N LEU A 60 -16.34 17.35 5.35
CA LEU A 60 -16.50 16.27 6.32
C LEU A 60 -17.98 16.11 6.69
N GLN A 61 -18.74 15.30 5.95
CA GLN A 61 -20.20 15.15 6.09
C GLN A 61 -20.65 13.74 6.51
N GLY A 62 -19.75 12.91 7.05
CA GLY A 62 -20.12 11.53 7.39
C GLY A 62 -20.18 10.58 6.20
N GLN A 63 -19.58 10.95 5.06
CA GLN A 63 -19.61 10.14 3.84
C GLN A 63 -18.44 9.15 3.78
N SER A 64 -18.66 8.07 3.00
CA SER A 64 -17.62 7.11 2.67
C SER A 64 -16.79 7.57 1.47
N LEU A 65 -15.50 7.31 1.52
CA LEU A 65 -14.53 7.46 0.44
C LEU A 65 -13.87 6.11 0.19
N SER A 66 -13.87 5.66 -1.06
CA SER A 66 -13.10 4.48 -1.49
C SER A 66 -11.94 4.97 -2.34
N LEU A 67 -10.71 4.68 -1.93
CA LEU A 67 -9.48 5.29 -2.46
C LEU A 67 -8.44 4.23 -2.81
N ASP A 68 -7.81 4.38 -3.98
CA ASP A 68 -6.69 3.57 -4.43
C ASP A 68 -5.42 4.42 -4.49
N PHE A 69 -4.51 4.24 -3.53
CA PHE A 69 -3.18 4.87 -3.54
C PHE A 69 -2.22 4.03 -4.39
N LEU A 70 -2.01 4.44 -5.65
CA LEU A 70 -1.25 3.67 -6.63
C LEU A 70 0.17 4.21 -6.81
N PHE A 71 1.16 3.33 -6.81
CA PHE A 71 2.56 3.74 -6.97
C PHE A 71 2.89 4.07 -8.43
N SER A 72 3.36 5.30 -8.63
CA SER A 72 3.58 5.88 -9.95
C SER A 72 4.82 5.30 -10.62
N ASN A 73 4.89 5.38 -11.95
CA ASN A 73 6.07 5.01 -12.75
C ASN A 73 6.49 3.53 -12.62
N GLY A 74 5.53 2.63 -12.37
CA GLY A 74 5.78 1.19 -12.24
C GLY A 74 6.64 0.83 -11.03
N LYS A 75 6.66 1.69 -10.00
CA LYS A 75 7.37 1.44 -8.75
C LYS A 75 6.56 0.49 -7.85
N PHE A 76 7.27 -0.16 -6.94
CA PHE A 76 6.68 -0.98 -5.90
C PHE A 76 7.43 -0.76 -4.59
N ALA A 77 6.78 -1.08 -3.48
CA ALA A 77 7.44 -1.22 -2.20
C ALA A 77 7.66 -2.71 -1.91
N ARG A 78 8.86 -3.07 -1.45
CA ARG A 78 9.24 -4.42 -1.05
C ARG A 78 9.44 -4.49 0.45
N LEU A 79 8.63 -5.30 1.11
CA LEU A 79 8.87 -5.72 2.48
C LEU A 79 9.85 -6.89 2.44
N PHE A 80 11.01 -6.75 3.07
CA PHE A 80 12.02 -7.80 3.20
C PHE A 80 11.70 -8.74 4.36
N SER A 81 12.37 -9.90 4.43
CA SER A 81 12.28 -10.81 5.58
C SER A 81 12.68 -10.16 6.91
N VAL A 82 13.51 -9.11 6.85
CA VAL A 82 13.94 -8.31 8.01
C VAL A 82 13.08 -7.09 8.28
N THR A 83 12.09 -6.79 7.43
CA THR A 83 11.20 -5.64 7.65
C THR A 83 10.43 -5.83 8.95
N ASN A 84 10.34 -4.76 9.75
CA ASN A 84 9.69 -4.83 11.05
C ASN A 84 8.20 -5.19 10.89
N PRO A 85 7.65 -6.10 11.71
CA PRO A 85 6.22 -6.38 11.70
C PRO A 85 5.33 -5.16 11.96
N SER A 86 5.87 -4.12 12.62
CA SER A 86 5.17 -2.83 12.83
C SER A 86 5.31 -1.87 11.64
N PHE A 87 5.70 -2.36 10.47
CA PHE A 87 5.61 -1.59 9.22
C PHE A 87 4.18 -1.08 9.04
N ALA A 88 4.06 0.21 8.71
CA ALA A 88 2.79 0.88 8.56
C ALA A 88 2.72 1.65 7.24
N VAL A 89 1.52 1.62 6.65
CA VAL A 89 1.08 2.59 5.66
C VAL A 89 0.25 3.63 6.41
N LEU A 90 0.67 4.89 6.40
CA LEU A 90 -0.06 5.98 7.05
C LEU A 90 -0.63 6.93 6.00
N ILE A 91 -1.89 7.31 6.20
CA ILE A 91 -2.54 8.36 5.44
C ILE A 91 -2.97 9.43 6.43
N THR A 92 -2.50 10.65 6.24
CA THR A 92 -2.87 11.81 7.05
C THR A 92 -3.62 12.81 6.17
N LEU A 93 -4.76 13.29 6.64
CA LEU A 93 -5.57 14.31 6.01
C LEU A 93 -5.43 15.62 6.79
N ASN A 94 -5.05 16.67 6.09
CA ASN A 94 -5.06 18.04 6.61
C ASN A 94 -6.43 18.65 6.35
N THR A 95 -6.92 19.48 7.28
CA THR A 95 -8.24 20.10 7.15
C THR A 95 -8.18 21.61 7.36
N THR A 96 -9.30 22.29 7.11
CA THR A 96 -9.51 23.70 7.47
C THR A 96 -9.84 23.91 8.96
N GLY A 97 -10.06 22.83 9.70
CA GLY A 97 -10.39 22.88 11.12
C GLY A 97 -9.20 23.18 12.01
N SER A 98 -9.48 23.52 13.26
CA SER A 98 -8.50 23.64 14.34
C SER A 98 -8.95 22.74 15.50
N GLY A 99 -8.02 22.07 16.18
CA GLY A 99 -8.37 21.11 17.22
C GLY A 99 -8.65 19.71 16.68
N VAL A 100 -9.20 18.85 17.55
CA VAL A 100 -9.63 17.50 17.21
C VAL A 100 -10.91 17.58 16.38
N VAL A 101 -10.81 17.29 15.09
CA VAL A 101 -11.92 17.43 14.12
C VAL A 101 -12.74 16.14 13.94
N GLY A 102 -12.26 15.03 14.49
CA GLY A 102 -12.91 13.72 14.40
C GLY A 102 -11.91 12.62 14.05
N PHE A 103 -12.36 11.37 14.11
CA PHE A 103 -11.55 10.21 13.74
C PHE A 103 -12.06 9.67 12.41
N LEU A 104 -11.12 9.24 11.58
CA LEU A 104 -11.40 8.40 10.44
C LEU A 104 -11.69 6.97 10.95
N ASP A 105 -12.60 6.28 10.28
CA ASP A 105 -12.88 4.86 10.49
C ASP A 105 -12.83 4.16 9.14
N GLY A 106 -12.52 2.87 9.09
CA GLY A 106 -12.42 2.18 7.81
C GLY A 106 -11.56 0.94 7.77
N THR A 107 -11.41 0.42 6.57
CA THR A 107 -10.60 -0.76 6.25
C THR A 107 -9.62 -0.47 5.12
N GLY A 108 -8.56 -1.27 5.02
CA GLY A 108 -7.66 -1.22 3.87
C GLY A 108 -6.92 -2.52 3.61
N TYR A 109 -6.31 -2.62 2.45
CA TYR A 109 -5.49 -3.77 2.03
C TYR A 109 -4.44 -3.35 1.00
N LEU A 110 -3.41 -4.19 0.84
CA LEU A 110 -2.36 -3.98 -0.16
C LEU A 110 -2.80 -4.45 -1.55
N LEU A 111 -2.33 -3.77 -2.59
CA LEU A 111 -2.61 -4.09 -3.98
C LEU A 111 -1.40 -4.72 -4.67
N ASP A 112 -1.66 -5.73 -5.50
CA ASP A 112 -0.67 -6.30 -6.41
C ASP A 112 -0.49 -5.44 -7.68
N GLN A 113 0.39 -5.88 -8.59
CA GLN A 113 0.67 -5.16 -9.83
C GLN A 113 -0.55 -5.01 -10.76
N SER A 114 -1.52 -5.93 -10.67
CA SER A 114 -2.75 -5.90 -11.45
C SER A 114 -3.84 -5.04 -10.81
N GLY A 115 -3.60 -4.50 -9.61
CA GLY A 115 -4.61 -3.81 -8.81
C GLY A 115 -5.54 -4.77 -8.04
N SER A 116 -5.16 -6.04 -7.90
CA SER A 116 -5.92 -7.01 -7.11
C SER A 116 -5.49 -6.97 -5.64
N ALA A 117 -6.40 -7.29 -4.73
CA ALA A 117 -6.10 -7.39 -3.30
C ALA A 117 -5.08 -8.52 -3.03
N LEU A 118 -4.02 -8.21 -2.28
CA LEU A 118 -3.03 -9.21 -1.83
C LEU A 118 -3.47 -9.97 -0.56
N GLY A 119 -4.42 -9.43 0.19
CA GLY A 119 -4.94 -9.99 1.44
C GLY A 119 -6.35 -9.53 1.72
N SER A 120 -6.90 -9.93 2.86
CA SER A 120 -8.23 -9.49 3.29
C SER A 120 -8.19 -8.01 3.74
N PRO A 121 -9.30 -7.26 3.64
CA PRO A 121 -9.39 -5.94 4.25
C PRO A 121 -9.17 -6.01 5.77
N GLU A 122 -8.24 -5.19 6.28
CA GLU A 122 -7.94 -5.04 7.70
C GLU A 122 -8.52 -3.74 8.25
N LEU A 123 -8.89 -3.72 9.53
CA LEU A 123 -9.31 -2.50 10.21
C LEU A 123 -8.13 -1.52 10.35
N LEU A 124 -8.38 -0.26 10.04
CA LEU A 124 -7.38 0.80 10.16
C LEU A 124 -7.31 1.30 11.61
N GLY A 125 -6.10 1.51 12.12
CA GLY A 125 -5.90 2.32 13.32
C GLY A 125 -6.11 3.80 12.99
N SER A 126 -6.70 4.59 13.89
CA SER A 126 -6.96 6.01 13.61
C SER A 126 -6.50 6.94 14.72
N ALA A 127 -6.16 8.18 14.33
CA ALA A 127 -5.75 9.25 15.21
C ALA A 127 -6.29 10.60 14.73
N SER A 128 -6.43 11.54 15.65
CA SER A 128 -6.81 12.93 15.34
C SER A 128 -5.93 13.89 16.13
N GLY A 129 -5.32 14.83 15.41
CA GLY A 129 -4.44 15.85 15.97
C GLY A 129 -5.21 17.06 16.47
N SER A 130 -4.62 17.80 17.42
CA SER A 130 -5.16 19.09 17.88
C SER A 130 -4.92 20.23 16.88
N ASP A 131 -4.26 19.95 15.76
CA ASP A 131 -3.93 20.87 14.67
C ASP A 131 -4.87 20.73 13.47
N GLY A 132 -5.97 19.98 13.60
CA GLY A 132 -6.92 19.76 12.53
C GLY A 132 -6.55 18.61 11.59
N THR A 133 -5.53 17.82 11.93
CA THR A 133 -5.15 16.61 11.17
C THR A 133 -5.95 15.38 11.61
N MET A 134 -6.15 14.45 10.69
CA MET A 134 -6.69 13.11 10.96
C MET A 134 -5.81 12.09 10.26
N SER A 135 -5.50 10.98 10.91
CA SER A 135 -4.65 9.94 10.32
C SER A 135 -5.29 8.57 10.44
N VAL A 136 -5.03 7.72 9.45
CA VAL A 136 -5.26 6.27 9.51
C VAL A 136 -3.97 5.52 9.24
N GLY A 137 -3.85 4.33 9.82
CA GLY A 137 -2.72 3.43 9.64
C GLY A 137 -3.17 2.00 9.34
N LEU A 138 -2.62 1.44 8.27
CA LEU A 138 -2.67 0.01 7.95
C LEU A 138 -1.37 -0.65 8.40
N PHE A 139 -1.44 -1.77 9.11
CA PHE A 139 -0.29 -2.50 9.65
C PHE A 139 -0.23 -3.92 9.09
N PRO A 140 0.07 -4.08 7.78
CA PRO A 140 -0.19 -5.32 7.06
C PRO A 140 0.57 -6.53 7.64
N LEU A 141 1.78 -6.32 8.19
CA LEU A 141 2.55 -7.43 8.74
C LEU A 141 2.07 -7.89 10.13
N LEU A 142 1.24 -7.09 10.83
CA LEU A 142 0.69 -7.47 12.13
C LEU A 142 -0.48 -8.45 12.02
N SER A 143 -1.18 -8.50 10.88
CA SER A 143 -2.25 -9.48 10.67
C SER A 143 -1.73 -10.91 10.55
N GLY A 144 -0.46 -11.07 10.17
CA GLY A 144 0.16 -12.37 9.92
C GLY A 144 -0.33 -13.06 8.64
N GLU A 145 -1.12 -12.37 7.81
CA GLU A 145 -1.59 -12.93 6.53
C GLU A 145 -0.47 -13.03 5.48
N PHE A 146 0.56 -12.17 5.58
CA PHE A 146 1.61 -12.07 4.57
C PHE A 146 2.89 -12.81 4.96
N THR A 147 3.52 -13.42 3.95
CA THR A 147 4.89 -13.93 4.01
C THR A 147 5.84 -12.98 3.31
N THR A 148 6.96 -12.63 3.95
CA THR A 148 8.03 -11.82 3.35
C THR A 148 9.10 -12.70 2.66
N PRO A 149 9.79 -12.19 1.62
CA PRO A 149 9.63 -10.86 1.03
C PRO A 149 8.32 -10.69 0.24
N LEU A 150 7.73 -9.50 0.29
CA LEU A 150 6.46 -9.16 -0.34
C LEU A 150 6.59 -7.86 -1.15
N ASP A 151 6.13 -7.88 -2.39
CA ASP A 151 5.96 -6.67 -3.21
C ASP A 151 4.50 -6.23 -3.23
N PHE A 152 4.28 -4.93 -3.10
CA PHE A 152 2.97 -4.32 -3.33
C PHE A 152 3.10 -3.02 -4.12
N PHE A 153 2.06 -2.73 -4.91
CA PHE A 153 2.04 -1.69 -5.94
C PHE A 153 1.05 -0.57 -5.61
N GLY A 154 0.33 -0.71 -4.51
CA GLY A 154 -0.57 0.30 -4.00
C GLY A 154 -1.29 -0.16 -2.75
N VAL A 155 -2.18 0.70 -2.26
CA VAL A 155 -2.99 0.46 -1.07
C VAL A 155 -4.41 0.91 -1.35
N HIS A 156 -5.37 0.04 -1.09
CA HIS A 156 -6.78 0.39 -1.11
C HIS A 156 -7.24 0.74 0.29
N THR A 157 -8.10 1.77 0.41
CA THR A 157 -8.80 2.08 1.66
C THR A 157 -10.25 2.46 1.41
N ASP A 158 -11.13 1.93 2.24
CA ASP A 158 -12.49 2.43 2.42
C ASP A 158 -12.54 3.21 3.73
N LEU A 159 -12.75 4.52 3.63
CA LEU A 159 -12.74 5.46 4.76
C LEU A 159 -14.14 6.03 4.99
N MET A 160 -14.56 6.09 6.24
CA MET A 160 -15.69 6.89 6.70
C MET A 160 -15.15 8.20 7.27
N LEU A 161 -15.53 9.32 6.64
CA LEU A 161 -15.19 10.64 7.16
C LEU A 161 -16.08 10.98 8.37
N PRO A 162 -15.58 11.75 9.36
CA PRO A 162 -16.44 12.25 10.42
C PRO A 162 -17.45 13.28 9.87
N ASN A 163 -18.52 13.51 10.62
CA ASN A 163 -19.48 14.56 10.31
C ASN A 163 -19.13 15.84 11.08
N SER A 164 -18.31 16.67 10.46
CA SER A 164 -17.80 17.93 11.01
C SER A 164 -18.09 19.13 10.10
N GLY A 165 -19.16 19.00 9.31
CA GLY A 165 -19.84 20.04 8.54
C GLY A 165 -18.92 20.95 7.73
N SER A 166 -18.72 22.18 8.22
CA SER A 166 -18.00 23.26 7.52
C SER A 166 -16.50 23.01 7.34
N ILE A 167 -15.97 21.91 7.88
CA ILE A 167 -14.57 21.53 7.73
C ILE A 167 -14.39 20.79 6.41
N SER A 168 -13.34 21.16 5.67
CA SER A 168 -12.95 20.52 4.42
C SER A 168 -11.50 20.05 4.48
N ILE A 169 -11.18 19.03 3.70
CA ILE A 169 -9.81 18.57 3.48
C ILE A 169 -9.05 19.62 2.66
N THR A 170 -7.82 19.94 3.06
CA THR A 170 -6.92 20.91 2.42
C THR A 170 -5.68 20.28 1.78
N GLY A 171 -5.43 19.01 2.10
CA GLY A 171 -4.34 18.22 1.57
C GLY A 171 -4.27 16.88 2.26
N GLY A 172 -3.39 16.02 1.76
CA GLY A 172 -3.10 14.76 2.40
C GLY A 172 -1.63 14.40 2.28
N GLU A 173 -1.25 13.44 3.09
CA GLU A 173 0.08 12.87 3.12
C GLU A 173 -0.02 11.36 3.18
N PHE A 174 0.80 10.70 2.37
CA PHE A 174 0.95 9.26 2.33
C PHE A 174 2.36 8.92 2.82
N GLN A 175 2.45 7.99 3.77
CA GLN A 175 3.73 7.51 4.27
C GLN A 175 3.80 5.98 4.26
N LEU A 176 5.00 5.49 3.96
CA LEU A 176 5.42 4.14 4.28
C LEU A 176 6.47 4.26 5.37
N VAL A 177 6.30 3.57 6.49
CA VAL A 177 7.25 3.66 7.61
C VAL A 177 7.45 2.29 8.25
N SER A 178 8.71 1.93 8.43
CA SER A 178 9.08 0.77 9.25
C SER A 178 9.33 1.27 10.67
N VAL A 179 8.35 1.11 11.56
CA VAL A 179 8.46 1.55 12.95
C VAL A 179 9.17 0.47 13.76
N GLY A 180 10.37 0.77 14.27
CA GLY A 180 11.08 -0.17 15.14
C GLY A 180 12.29 0.45 15.83
N ALA A 181 12.81 -0.26 16.84
CA ALA A 181 13.88 0.23 17.71
C ALA A 181 15.28 0.05 17.10
N ASN A 182 15.42 -0.62 15.96
CA ASN A 182 16.70 -1.02 15.41
C ASN A 182 17.00 -0.38 14.05
N ARG A 183 18.27 -0.08 13.78
CA ARG A 183 18.75 0.49 12.50
C ARG A 183 18.60 -0.45 11.28
N GLN A 184 17.99 -1.61 11.47
CA GLN A 184 17.81 -2.66 10.44
C GLN A 184 16.35 -2.76 9.97
N ASP A 185 15.45 -1.95 10.52
CA ASP A 185 14.04 -1.90 10.16
C ASP A 185 13.88 -1.15 8.82
N VAL A 186 14.08 -1.86 7.72
CA VAL A 186 14.09 -1.29 6.35
C VAL A 186 13.11 -2.00 5.42
N PHE A 187 12.71 -1.30 4.36
CA PHE A 187 12.00 -1.79 3.20
C PHE A 187 12.63 -1.23 1.92
N GLY A 188 12.28 -1.79 0.76
CA GLY A 188 12.80 -1.38 -0.55
C GLY A 188 11.79 -0.58 -1.37
N ILE A 189 12.25 0.40 -2.13
CA ILE A 189 11.52 1.02 -3.24
C ILE A 189 12.12 0.53 -4.54
N GLY A 190 11.36 -0.28 -5.26
CA GLY A 190 11.72 -0.84 -6.55
C GLY A 190 11.32 0.04 -7.74
N PRO A 191 11.77 -0.31 -8.95
CA PRO A 191 12.53 -1.52 -9.29
C PRO A 191 14.02 -1.47 -8.91
N GLY A 192 14.70 -2.63 -8.91
CA GLY A 192 16.16 -2.75 -8.77
C GLY A 192 16.68 -2.99 -7.34
N VAL A 193 15.79 -3.14 -6.35
CA VAL A 193 16.17 -3.56 -5.00
C VAL A 193 16.47 -5.07 -4.94
N PRO A 194 17.29 -5.55 -3.98
CA PRO A 194 17.54 -6.99 -3.79
C PRO A 194 16.24 -7.79 -3.65
N ALA A 195 16.29 -9.08 -4.02
CA ALA A 195 15.15 -10.00 -3.83
C ALA A 195 14.74 -10.09 -2.35
N ASP A 196 15.73 -10.10 -1.46
CA ASP A 196 15.54 -10.06 -0.02
C ASP A 196 16.79 -9.53 0.68
N ILE A 197 16.67 -9.17 1.96
CA ILE A 197 17.80 -8.91 2.87
C ILE A 197 17.74 -9.97 3.96
N VAL A 198 18.67 -10.92 3.90
CA VAL A 198 18.81 -11.96 4.93
C VAL A 198 19.96 -11.56 5.85
N PRO A 199 19.79 -11.57 7.19
CA PRO A 199 20.89 -11.33 8.10
C PRO A 199 21.99 -12.37 7.88
N ASP A 200 23.20 -11.91 7.60
CA ASP A 200 24.37 -12.77 7.46
C ASP A 200 24.56 -13.54 8.77
N SER A 201 24.44 -14.86 8.74
CA SER A 201 24.41 -15.71 9.94
C SER A 201 25.80 -15.92 10.58
N GLY A 202 26.71 -14.94 10.46
CA GLY A 202 28.09 -14.96 10.98
C GLY A 202 29.04 -15.97 10.31
N SER A 203 28.53 -16.84 9.45
CA SER A 203 29.31 -17.93 8.83
C SER A 203 30.15 -17.46 7.63
N THR A 204 29.82 -16.32 7.03
CA THR A 204 30.59 -15.68 5.95
C THR A 204 31.99 -15.29 6.41
N LEU A 205 32.12 -14.73 7.62
CA LEU A 205 33.43 -14.42 8.23
C LEU A 205 34.24 -15.68 8.53
N LEU A 206 33.58 -16.75 8.96
CA LEU A 206 34.22 -18.04 9.25
C LEU A 206 34.74 -18.68 7.96
N LEU A 207 33.95 -18.63 6.88
CA LEU A 207 34.34 -19.12 5.56
C LEU A 207 35.45 -18.27 4.94
N ALA A 208 35.38 -16.95 5.07
CA ALA A 208 36.44 -16.02 4.66
C ALA A 208 37.74 -16.25 5.45
N GLY A 209 37.63 -16.52 6.76
CA GLY A 209 38.77 -16.86 7.62
C GLY A 209 39.43 -18.18 7.23
N LEU A 210 38.62 -19.22 6.96
CA LEU A 210 39.13 -20.52 6.51
C LEU A 210 39.81 -20.44 5.14
N THR A 211 39.22 -19.72 4.18
CA THR A 211 39.82 -19.53 2.85
C THR A 211 41.12 -18.75 2.92
N ALA A 212 41.18 -17.67 3.71
CA ALA A 212 42.42 -16.94 3.96
C ALA A 212 43.49 -17.83 4.65
N GLY A 213 43.08 -18.66 5.62
CA GLY A 213 43.96 -19.63 6.29
C GLY A 213 44.57 -20.65 5.34
N VAL A 214 43.76 -21.24 4.44
CA VAL A 214 44.23 -22.19 3.42
C VAL A 214 45.21 -21.53 2.47
N LEU A 215 44.92 -20.31 1.99
CA LEU A 215 45.82 -19.56 1.11
C LEU A 215 47.18 -19.28 1.77
N LEU A 216 47.19 -18.93 3.05
CA LEU A 216 48.43 -18.72 3.81
C LEU A 216 49.22 -20.01 4.00
N MET A 217 48.57 -21.15 4.24
CA MET A 217 49.24 -22.45 4.36
C MET A 217 49.86 -22.90 3.02
N VAL A 218 49.12 -22.79 1.91
CA VAL A 218 49.63 -23.11 0.57
C VAL A 218 50.84 -22.22 0.21
N ARG A 219 50.76 -20.91 0.50
CA ARG A 219 51.88 -19.99 0.27
C ARG A 219 53.13 -20.37 1.08
N ARG A 220 52.97 -20.80 2.34
CA ARG A 220 54.08 -21.31 3.17
C ARG A 220 54.70 -22.57 2.59
N GLN A 221 53.90 -23.53 2.14
CA GLN A 221 54.40 -24.78 1.56
C GLN A 221 55.18 -24.53 0.26
N LEU A 222 54.70 -23.64 -0.61
CA LEU A 222 55.41 -23.27 -1.85
C LEU A 222 56.77 -22.60 -1.57
N PHE A 223 56.85 -21.72 -0.57
CA PHE A 223 58.11 -21.11 -0.15
C PHE A 223 59.10 -22.13 0.41
N GLN A 224 58.62 -23.09 1.21
CA GLN A 224 59.47 -24.14 1.76
C GLN A 224 59.97 -25.11 0.68
N ALA A 225 59.13 -25.47 -0.29
CA ALA A 225 59.51 -26.30 -1.42
C ALA A 225 60.57 -25.61 -2.33
N GLY A 226 60.43 -24.31 -2.58
CA GLY A 226 61.43 -23.53 -3.32
C GLY A 226 62.78 -23.47 -2.61
N CYS A 227 62.78 -23.31 -1.28
CA CYS A 227 64.01 -23.30 -0.48
C CYS A 227 64.68 -24.69 -0.39
N ALA A 228 63.89 -25.77 -0.39
CA ALA A 228 64.41 -27.14 -0.36
C ALA A 228 65.08 -27.53 -1.69
N LEU A 229 64.54 -27.12 -2.83
CA LEU A 229 65.15 -27.34 -4.15
C LEU A 229 66.50 -26.60 -4.29
N GLN A 230 66.64 -25.43 -3.67
CA GLN A 230 67.88 -24.65 -3.72
C GLN A 230 69.03 -25.24 -2.86
N LYS A 231 68.72 -26.11 -1.90
CA LYS A 231 69.73 -26.82 -1.09
C LYS A 231 70.26 -28.10 -1.75
N ILE A 232 69.61 -28.61 -2.78
CA ILE A 232 70.04 -29.82 -3.51
C ILE A 232 70.94 -29.45 -4.71
N ALA A 233 71.00 -28.16 -5.08
CA ALA A 233 71.77 -27.66 -6.22
C ALA A 233 73.20 -27.16 -5.87
N CYS A 234 73.72 -27.47 -4.68
CA CYS A 234 75.12 -27.20 -4.29
C CYS A 234 75.85 -28.51 -3.96
#